data_AF-A0A368TP12-F1
#
_entry.id   AF-A0A368TP12-F1
#
_cell.length_a   1.000
_cell.length_b   1.000
_cell.length_c   1.000
_cell.angle_alpha   90.00
_cell.angle_beta   90.00
_cell.angle_gamma   90.00
#
_symmetry.space_group_name_H-M   'P 1'
#
loop_
_entity.id
_entity.type
_entity.pdbx_description
1 polymer ?
#
loop_
_entity_poly.entity_id
_entity_poly.type
_entity_poly.pdbx_seq_one_letter_code
_entity_poly.pdbx_strand_id
1 'polypeptide(L)' 'MLKRIPLFCQETGYSEKALARKIEDGVWVEGREYVRAPDGRLLIDMDGFNRWARSEQNTKPRRRVGESTM' A
#
# COMPACT_ATOMS: atom_id res chain seq x y z
N MET A 1 -13.02 -4.23 0.14
CA MET A 1 -13.46 -4.37 -1.29
C MET A 1 -12.30 -4.87 -2.12
N LEU A 2 -12.46 -5.89 -2.97
CA LEU A 2 -11.35 -6.43 -3.78
C LEU A 2 -11.26 -5.75 -5.17
N LYS A 3 -10.05 -5.41 -5.59
CA LYS A 3 -9.78 -4.80 -6.90
C LYS A 3 -8.64 -5.49 -7.62
N ARG A 4 -8.74 -5.58 -8.95
CA ARG A 4 -7.62 -6.02 -9.78
C ARG A 4 -6.53 -4.96 -9.82
N ILE A 5 -5.28 -5.40 -9.96
CA ILE A 5 -4.11 -4.51 -10.06
C ILE A 5 -4.30 -3.36 -11.05
N PRO A 6 -4.77 -3.56 -12.31
CA PRO A 6 -4.89 -2.45 -13.26
C PRO A 6 -5.88 -1.36 -12.81
N LEU A 7 -7.01 -1.76 -12.22
CA LEU A 7 -8.01 -0.82 -11.73
C LEU A 7 -7.50 -0.08 -10.49
N PHE A 8 -6.85 -0.79 -9.58
CA PHE A 8 -6.21 -0.19 -8.41
C PHE A 8 -5.17 0.85 -8.81
N CYS A 9 -4.32 0.54 -9.80
CA CYS A 9 -3.32 1.45 -10.33
C CYS A 9 -3.95 2.73 -10.90
N GLN A 10 -5.04 2.60 -11.65
CA GLN A 10 -5.75 3.74 -12.23
C GLN A 10 -6.36 4.66 -11.15
N GLU A 11 -6.92 4.09 -10.09
CA GLU A 11 -7.61 4.87 -9.04
C GLU A 11 -6.63 5.51 -8.04
N THR A 12 -5.52 4.84 -7.73
CA THR A 12 -4.59 5.26 -6.68
C THR A 12 -3.33 5.95 -7.21
N GLY A 13 -3.04 5.82 -8.51
CA GLY A 13 -1.81 6.30 -9.13
C GLY A 13 -0.58 5.43 -8.85
N TYR A 14 -0.74 4.28 -8.18
CA TYR A 14 0.36 3.32 -8.02
C TYR A 14 0.69 2.64 -9.35
N SER A 15 1.97 2.28 -9.52
CA SER A 15 2.39 1.41 -10.62
C SER A 15 2.37 -0.05 -10.22
N GLU A 16 2.16 -0.94 -11.19
CA GLU A 16 2.24 -2.39 -10.99
C GLU A 16 3.59 -2.82 -10.41
N LYS A 17 4.67 -2.14 -10.84
CA LYS A 17 6.01 -2.34 -10.31
C LYS A 17 6.14 -1.98 -8.83
N ALA A 18 5.49 -0.90 -8.39
CA ALA A 18 5.49 -0.50 -6.98
C ALA A 18 4.74 -1.52 -6.11
N LEU A 19 3.64 -2.07 -6.64
CA LEU A 19 2.87 -3.13 -6.00
C LEU A 19 3.67 -4.41 -5.86
N ALA A 20 4.26 -4.89 -6.96
CA ALA A 20 5.12 -6.07 -6.97
C ALA A 20 6.24 -5.93 -5.93
N ARG A 21 6.92 -4.79 -5.92
CA ARG A 21 7.97 -4.51 -4.94
C ARG A 21 7.47 -4.54 -3.49
N LYS A 22 6.27 -4.00 -3.20
CA LYS A 22 5.70 -4.04 -1.84
C LYS A 22 5.38 -5.45 -1.38
N ILE A 23 4.98 -6.33 -2.30
CA ILE A 23 4.71 -7.74 -2.05
C ILE A 23 6.04 -8.50 -1.87
N GLU A 24 7.01 -8.28 -2.75
CA GLU A 24 8.36 -8.88 -2.70
C GLU A 24 9.13 -8.48 -1.43
N ASP A 25 9.07 -7.20 -1.05
CA ASP A 25 9.69 -6.66 0.17
C ASP A 25 8.95 -7.13 1.45
N GLY A 26 7.83 -7.86 1.33
CA GLY A 26 7.03 -8.35 2.46
C GLY A 26 6.28 -7.24 3.22
N VAL A 27 6.19 -6.04 2.65
CA VAL A 27 5.49 -4.89 3.24
C VAL A 27 3.98 -5.11 3.22
N TRP A 28 3.48 -5.74 2.15
CA TRP A 28 2.07 -6.14 2.04
C TRP A 28 1.94 -7.63 2.28
N VAL A 29 0.95 -8.03 3.08
CA VAL A 29 0.76 -9.41 3.51
C VAL A 29 -0.44 -10.03 2.81
N GLU A 30 -0.29 -11.27 2.34
CA GLU A 30 -1.37 -12.06 1.75
C GLU A 30 -2.50 -12.29 2.77
N GLY A 31 -3.75 -12.10 2.36
CA GLY A 31 -4.92 -12.15 3.24
C GLY A 31 -5.19 -10.84 3.99
N ARG A 32 -4.28 -9.84 3.92
CA ARG A 32 -4.42 -8.56 4.61
C ARG A 32 -4.52 -7.38 3.66
N GLU A 33 -3.49 -7.11 2.86
CA GLU A 33 -3.47 -6.02 1.87
C GLU A 33 -3.76 -6.52 0.45
N TYR A 34 -3.46 -7.78 0.16
CA TYR A 34 -3.78 -8.43 -1.11
C TYR A 34 -4.23 -9.87 -0.87
N VAL A 35 -4.94 -10.44 -1.83
CA VAL A 35 -5.39 -11.83 -1.82
C VAL A 35 -5.11 -12.50 -3.17
N ARG A 36 -4.76 -13.78 -3.14
CA ARG A 36 -4.69 -14.60 -4.33
C ARG A 36 -6.05 -15.27 -4.54
N ALA A 37 -6.73 -14.89 -5.62
CA ALA A 37 -8.01 -15.46 -5.98
C ALA A 37 -7.85 -16.94 -6.42
N PRO A 38 -8.93 -17.73 -6.40
CA PRO A 38 -8.89 -19.14 -6.81
C PRO A 38 -8.42 -19.36 -8.26
N ASP A 39 -8.57 -18.35 -9.12
CA ASP A 39 -8.09 -18.34 -10.52
C ASP A 39 -6.60 -17.97 -10.65
N GLY A 40 -5.89 -17.83 -9.52
CA GLY A 40 -4.47 -17.47 -9.47
C GLY A 40 -4.17 -15.99 -9.62
N ARG A 41 -5.19 -15.13 -9.80
CA ARG A 41 -5.00 -13.69 -9.96
C ARG A 41 -4.80 -13.00 -8.62
N LEU A 42 -3.93 -11.98 -8.62
CA LEU A 42 -3.74 -11.10 -7.47
C LEU A 42 -4.81 -10.00 -7.45
N LEU A 43 -5.51 -9.90 -6.32
CA LEU A 43 -6.47 -8.85 -6.03
C LEU A 43 -5.99 -8.05 -4.83
N ILE A 44 -6.16 -6.74 -4.86
CA ILE A 44 -5.84 -5.85 -3.75
C ILE A 44 -7.10 -5.68 -2.90
N ASP A 45 -6.96 -5.84 -1.58
CA ASP A 45 -8.02 -5.49 -0.65
C ASP A 45 -7.92 -4.01 -0.27
N MET A 46 -8.86 -3.21 -0.75
CA MET A 46 -8.93 -1.78 -0.48
C MET A 46 -9.07 -1.46 1.01
N ASP A 47 -9.70 -2.33 1.79
CA ASP A 47 -9.82 -2.13 3.24
C ASP A 47 -8.47 -2.35 3.93
N GLY A 48 -7.75 -3.40 3.53
CA GLY A 48 -6.37 -3.66 3.93
C GLY A 48 -5.44 -2.50 3.60
N PHE A 49 -5.44 -2.11 2.33
CA PHE A 49 -4.69 -0.96 1.83
C PHE A 49 -4.99 0.32 2.62
N ASN A 50 -6.26 0.66 2.85
CA ASN A 50 -6.63 1.85 3.60
C ASN A 50 -6.13 1.82 5.05
N ARG A 51 -6.20 0.66 5.71
CA ARG A 51 -5.63 0.49 7.07
C ARG A 51 -4.12 0.67 7.07
N TRP A 52 -3.43 0.06 6.11
CA TRP A 52 -1.97 0.19 5.96
C TRP A 52 -1.57 1.65 5.65
N ALA A 53 -2.22 2.30 4.69
CA ALA A 53 -1.92 3.67 4.28
C ALA A 53 -2.15 4.70 5.41
N ARG A 54 -3.13 4.45 6.28
CA ARG A 54 -3.35 5.25 7.50
C ARG A 54 -2.29 4.98 8.56
N SER A 55 -1.77 3.75 8.65
CA SER A 55 -0.72 3.38 9.60
C SER A 55 0.61 4.03 9.25
N GLU A 56 1.01 4.06 7.97
CA GLU A 56 2.26 4.70 7.51
C GLU A 56 2.33 6.21 7.78
N GLN A 57 1.17 6.90 7.79
CA GLN A 57 1.11 8.31 8.15
C GLN A 57 1.45 8.58 9.63
N ASN A 58 1.42 7.55 10.48
CA ASN A 58 1.72 7.66 11.90
C ASN A 58 3.18 7.29 12.25
N THR A 59 3.95 6.70 11.32
CA THR A 59 5.33 6.22 11.58
C THR A 59 6.43 7.14 11.04
N LYS A 60 6.11 8.12 10.18
CA LYS A 60 7.13 9.13 9.83
C LYS A 60 7.42 9.97 11.08
N PRO A 61 8.64 9.97 11.64
CA PRO A 61 9.01 11.02 12.57
C PRO A 61 8.79 12.32 11.80
N ARG A 62 7.86 13.16 12.27
CA ARG A 62 7.76 14.54 11.80
C ARG A 62 9.17 15.09 11.95
N ARG A 63 9.88 15.27 10.82
CA ARG A 63 11.13 16.03 10.82
C ARG A 63 10.76 17.35 11.47
N ARG A 64 11.27 17.61 12.67
CA ARG A 64 11.18 18.93 13.28
C ARG A 64 11.75 19.87 12.23
N VAL A 65 10.88 20.71 11.67
CA VAL A 65 11.32 21.92 10.99
C VAL A 65 12.21 22.61 12.01
N GLY A 66 13.46 22.87 11.64
CA GLY A 66 14.43 23.48 12.54
C GLY A 66 13.90 24.82 13.03
N GLU A 67 13.41 24.85 14.26
CA GLU A 67 13.56 26.01 15.13
C GLU A 67 15.04 26.11 15.48
N SER A 68 15.72 27.08 14.89
CA SER A 68 16.59 27.96 15.68
C SER A 68 16.80 29.27 14.92
N THR A 69 16.11 30.28 15.43
CA THR A 69 16.56 31.67 15.42
C THR A 69 18.04 31.77 15.85
N MET A 70 18.87 32.38 15.02
CA MET A 70 19.81 33.48 15.33
C MET A 70 20.53 33.91 14.05
#